data_AF-X1LZL1-F1
#
_entry.id   AF-X1LZL1-F1
#
_cell.length_a   1.000
_cell.length_b   1.000
_cell.length_c   1.000
_cell.angle_alpha   90.00
_cell.angle_beta   90.00
_cell.angle_gamma   90.00
#
_symmetry.space_group_name_H-M   'P 1'
#
loop_
_entity.id
_entity.type
_entity.pdbx_description
1 polymer ?
#
loop_
_entity_poly.entity_id
_entity_poly.type
_entity_poly.pdbx_seq_one_letter_code
_entity_poly.pdbx_strand_id
1 'polypeptide(L)'
;VEHGKSEILKKFAFVNTVKITSDFNSFIFADFVAEYQAGTKRTILIPDFLRVVKRKQSTQASNLTILNSVTEEGWVGKLPLGQHVGKPVTANLITALTESELGDRRYKWSRFGFLSRVVPLTFKYGEDTAGLIRSYIKDRLYHQDNPYDFELPKDKIDVAIPPDVSEMVQELCFVVMDRLKVKNMLGFRLQRQLQVLTMASAISNGRNLVNSSDFEAVKEISAFINYKYKEI
;
A
#
# COMPACT_ATOMS: atom_id res chain seq x y z
N VAL A 1 4.03 -15.59 -14.35
CA VAL A 1 3.43 -14.58 -13.44
C VAL A 1 2.68 -13.60 -14.32
N GLU A 2 1.36 -13.72 -14.35
CA GLU A 2 0.48 -13.00 -15.27
C GLU A 2 0.27 -11.55 -14.80
N HIS A 3 0.18 -10.61 -15.75
CA HIS A 3 0.18 -9.15 -15.55
C HIS A 3 -1.02 -8.58 -14.76
N GLY A 4 -1.99 -9.41 -14.35
CA GLY A 4 -3.28 -8.95 -13.81
C GLY A 4 -3.20 -8.01 -12.61
N LYS A 5 -2.28 -8.26 -11.66
CA LYS A 5 -2.13 -7.39 -10.46
C LYS A 5 -1.65 -5.98 -10.83
N SER A 6 -0.70 -5.90 -11.75
CA SER A 6 -0.17 -4.61 -12.21
C SER A 6 -1.19 -3.86 -13.07
N GLU A 7 -2.00 -4.56 -13.86
CA GLU A 7 -3.09 -3.94 -14.64
C GLU A 7 -4.18 -3.34 -13.75
N ILE A 8 -4.59 -4.05 -12.68
CA ILE A 8 -5.55 -3.50 -11.70
C ILE A 8 -5.01 -2.22 -11.07
N LEU A 9 -3.73 -2.21 -10.68
CA LEU A 9 -3.11 -1.03 -10.08
C LEU A 9 -3.04 0.15 -11.06
N LYS A 10 -2.86 -0.09 -12.36
CA LYS A 10 -2.86 0.98 -13.37
C LYS A 10 -4.20 1.72 -13.46
N LYS A 11 -5.32 1.10 -13.06
CA LYS A 11 -6.62 1.80 -13.00
C LYS A 11 -6.61 3.01 -12.07
N PHE A 12 -5.71 3.04 -11.09
CA PHE A 12 -5.53 4.16 -10.16
C PHE A 12 -4.59 5.26 -10.69
N ALA A 13 -4.05 5.12 -11.91
CA ALA A 13 -3.11 6.10 -12.47
C ALA A 13 -3.72 7.50 -12.68
N PHE A 14 -5.05 7.57 -12.79
CA PHE A 14 -5.79 8.81 -13.04
C PHE A 14 -6.16 9.56 -11.76
N VAL A 15 -5.92 8.95 -10.59
CA VAL A 15 -6.12 9.64 -9.31
C VAL A 15 -5.06 10.73 -9.18
N ASN A 16 -5.50 11.98 -9.11
CA ASN A 16 -4.62 13.15 -9.15
C ASN A 16 -3.53 13.15 -8.07
N THR A 17 -3.77 12.54 -6.91
CA THR A 17 -2.83 12.46 -5.78
C THR A 17 -1.80 11.33 -5.89
N VAL A 18 -1.91 10.47 -6.91
CA VAL A 18 -1.05 9.29 -7.13
C VAL A 18 0.03 9.61 -8.16
N LYS A 19 1.30 9.35 -7.83
CA LYS A 19 2.41 9.31 -8.79
C LYS A 19 2.67 7.84 -9.12
N ILE A 20 2.27 7.43 -10.32
CA ILE A 20 2.56 6.10 -10.83
C ILE A 20 3.99 6.09 -11.42
N THR A 21 4.76 5.06 -11.08
CA THR A 21 6.08 4.85 -11.66
C THR A 21 6.38 3.37 -11.84
N SER A 22 7.12 3.02 -12.89
CA SER A 22 7.58 1.65 -13.13
C SER A 22 8.89 1.32 -12.41
N ASP A 23 9.54 2.32 -11.81
CA ASP A 23 10.81 2.19 -11.12
C ASP A 23 10.93 3.23 -9.99
N PHE A 24 11.90 3.06 -9.10
CA PHE A 24 12.17 4.01 -8.03
C PHE A 24 13.67 4.22 -7.90
N ASN A 25 14.09 5.48 -7.90
CA ASN A 25 15.46 5.90 -7.70
C ASN A 25 15.48 7.35 -7.18
N SER A 26 16.65 7.88 -6.84
CA SER A 26 16.77 9.21 -6.25
C SER A 26 16.28 10.37 -7.12
N PHE A 27 16.29 10.23 -8.46
CA PHE A 27 15.76 11.25 -9.38
C PHE A 27 14.23 11.20 -9.40
N ILE A 28 13.63 10.02 -9.52
CA ILE A 28 12.17 9.84 -9.43
C ILE A 28 11.65 10.32 -8.08
N PHE A 29 12.43 10.08 -7.02
CA PHE A 29 12.11 10.60 -5.69
C PHE A 29 12.20 12.13 -5.61
N ALA A 30 13.21 12.76 -6.23
CA ALA A 30 13.29 14.21 -6.29
C ALA A 30 12.08 14.84 -7.00
N ASP A 31 11.64 14.24 -8.12
CA ASP A 31 10.43 14.67 -8.82
C ASP A 31 9.19 14.53 -7.94
N PHE A 32 9.06 13.41 -7.21
CA PHE A 32 7.98 13.21 -6.25
C PHE A 32 8.01 14.25 -5.13
N VAL A 33 9.19 14.62 -4.61
CA VAL A 33 9.31 15.63 -3.57
C VAL A 33 8.82 17.00 -4.06
N ALA A 34 9.17 17.39 -5.29
CA ALA A 34 8.69 18.63 -5.88
C ALA A 34 7.15 18.66 -6.00
N GLU A 35 6.57 17.57 -6.51
CA GLU A 35 5.11 17.41 -6.62
C GLU A 35 4.40 17.36 -5.26
N TYR A 36 5.04 16.74 -4.26
CA TYR A 36 4.56 16.70 -2.88
C TYR A 36 4.53 18.09 -2.26
N GLN A 37 5.61 18.86 -2.43
CA GLN A 37 5.70 20.25 -1.94
C GLN A 37 4.67 21.16 -2.61
N ALA A 38 4.38 20.93 -3.90
CA ALA A 38 3.32 21.61 -4.63
C ALA A 38 1.90 21.20 -4.20
N GLY A 39 1.76 20.19 -3.34
CA GLY A 39 0.46 19.71 -2.86
C GLY A 39 -0.26 18.73 -3.79
N THR A 40 0.37 18.38 -4.92
CA THR A 40 -0.28 17.61 -6.00
C THR A 40 -0.22 16.11 -5.79
N LYS A 41 0.86 15.58 -5.20
CA LYS A 41 1.07 14.14 -5.01
C LYS A 41 1.27 13.79 -3.54
N ARG A 42 0.73 12.63 -3.14
CA ARG A 42 0.77 12.08 -1.77
C ARG A 42 1.06 10.58 -1.75
N THR A 43 0.76 9.88 -2.84
CA THR A 43 0.89 8.43 -2.95
C THR A 43 1.87 8.08 -4.06
N ILE A 44 2.84 7.21 -3.76
CA ILE A 44 3.71 6.57 -4.73
C ILE A 44 3.10 5.21 -5.06
N LEU A 45 2.82 4.98 -6.34
CA LEU A 45 2.31 3.71 -6.84
C LEU A 45 3.35 3.06 -7.74
N ILE A 46 3.80 1.86 -7.37
CA ILE A 46 4.75 1.06 -8.14
C ILE A 46 4.08 -0.27 -8.51
N PRO A 47 3.40 -0.36 -9.67
CA PRO A 47 2.61 -1.55 -10.03
C PRO A 47 3.45 -2.84 -10.16
N ASP A 48 4.75 -2.70 -10.40
CA ASP A 48 5.70 -3.81 -10.42
C ASP A 48 6.96 -3.43 -9.62
N PHE A 49 7.08 -3.98 -8.41
CA PHE A 49 8.23 -3.72 -7.54
C PHE A 49 9.49 -4.47 -7.97
N LEU A 50 9.42 -5.39 -8.95
CA LEU A 50 10.54 -6.22 -9.36
C LEU A 50 11.75 -5.40 -9.78
N ARG A 51 11.52 -4.31 -10.53
CA ARG A 51 12.60 -3.42 -10.99
C ARG A 51 13.34 -2.78 -9.82
N VAL A 52 12.64 -2.35 -8.78
CA VAL A 52 13.25 -1.75 -7.58
C VAL A 52 14.10 -2.76 -6.82
N VAL A 53 13.62 -4.01 -6.74
CA VAL A 53 14.22 -5.04 -5.87
C VAL A 53 15.28 -5.89 -6.56
N LYS A 54 15.38 -5.84 -7.89
CA LYS A 54 16.42 -6.50 -8.71
C LYS A 54 17.64 -5.61 -8.98
N ARG A 55 17.66 -4.37 -8.48
CA ARG A 55 18.84 -3.50 -8.58
C ARG A 55 20.02 -4.05 -7.77
N LYS A 56 21.23 -3.54 -8.07
CA LYS A 56 22.44 -3.79 -7.26
C LYS A 56 22.15 -3.50 -5.78
N GLN A 57 22.72 -4.31 -4.89
CA GLN A 57 22.39 -4.30 -3.45
C GLN A 57 22.48 -2.91 -2.81
N SER A 58 23.49 -2.10 -3.15
CA SER A 58 23.64 -0.74 -2.63
C SER A 58 22.49 0.18 -3.05
N THR A 59 22.10 0.13 -4.33
CA THR A 59 20.97 0.91 -4.86
C THR A 59 19.65 0.43 -4.28
N GLN A 60 19.46 -0.89 -4.15
CA GLN A 60 18.27 -1.46 -3.52
C GLN A 60 18.15 -0.98 -2.06
N ALA A 61 19.24 -1.06 -1.28
CA ALA A 61 19.25 -0.62 0.10
C ALA A 61 18.92 0.88 0.22
N SER A 62 19.53 1.72 -0.62
CA SER A 62 19.25 3.16 -0.66
C SER A 62 17.78 3.45 -0.97
N ASN A 63 17.21 2.80 -1.98
CA ASN A 63 15.81 2.95 -2.36
C ASN A 63 14.87 2.53 -1.22
N LEU A 64 15.12 1.39 -0.59
CA LEU A 64 14.30 0.90 0.52
C LEU A 64 14.42 1.79 1.76
N THR A 65 15.60 2.37 2.03
CA THR A 65 15.76 3.37 3.10
C THR A 65 14.88 4.59 2.85
N ILE A 66 14.90 5.14 1.64
CA ILE A 66 14.06 6.29 1.27
C ILE A 66 12.58 5.93 1.46
N LEU A 67 12.14 4.78 0.93
CA LEU A 67 10.76 4.30 1.07
C LEU A 67 10.34 4.10 2.53
N ASN A 68 11.23 3.57 3.37
CA ASN A 68 10.99 3.44 4.81
C ASN A 68 10.84 4.81 5.49
N SER A 69 11.70 5.77 5.17
CA SER A 69 11.64 7.11 5.77
C SER A 69 10.34 7.81 5.41
N VAL A 70 9.94 7.81 4.13
CA VAL A 70 8.73 8.52 3.70
C VAL A 70 7.43 7.87 4.20
N THR A 71 7.43 6.56 4.48
CA THR A 71 6.22 5.86 4.94
C THR A 71 5.96 5.96 6.44
N GLU A 72 6.90 6.52 7.22
CA GLU A 72 6.77 6.59 8.68
C GLU A 72 7.09 7.98 9.26
N GLU A 73 8.37 8.32 9.41
CA GLU A 73 8.83 9.54 10.10
C GLU A 73 8.86 10.77 9.18
N GLY A 74 8.88 10.52 7.87
CA GLY A 74 9.12 11.50 6.84
C GLY A 74 10.61 11.60 6.50
N TRP A 75 10.89 11.88 5.22
CA TRP A 75 12.24 12.05 4.73
C TRP A 75 12.65 13.53 4.75
N VAL A 76 13.82 13.82 5.29
CA VAL A 76 14.51 15.12 5.19
C VAL A 76 15.92 14.87 4.69
N GLY A 77 16.48 15.81 3.93
CA GLY A 77 17.83 15.64 3.41
C GLY A 77 18.15 16.47 2.18
N LYS A 78 19.19 16.05 1.46
CA LYS A 78 19.66 16.70 0.24
C LYS A 78 19.35 15.82 -0.96
N LEU A 79 18.65 16.37 -1.94
CA LEU A 79 18.33 15.70 -3.20
C LEU A 79 19.56 15.66 -4.14
N PRO A 80 19.55 14.82 -5.19
CA PRO A 80 20.69 14.67 -6.11
C PRO A 80 21.16 15.98 -6.76
N LEU A 81 20.24 16.91 -7.03
CA LEU A 81 20.54 18.23 -7.61
C LEU A 81 20.93 19.28 -6.56
N GLY A 82 21.19 18.86 -5.32
CA GLY A 82 21.67 19.70 -4.25
C GLY A 82 20.61 20.47 -3.47
N GLN A 83 19.35 20.41 -3.89
CA GLN A 83 18.22 21.00 -3.16
C GLN A 83 18.08 20.37 -1.76
N HIS A 84 17.99 21.21 -0.74
CA HIS A 84 17.73 20.78 0.63
C HIS A 84 16.24 20.77 0.94
N VAL A 85 15.79 19.70 1.59
CA VAL A 85 14.41 19.48 2.00
C VAL A 85 14.37 19.51 3.52
N GLY A 86 14.00 20.67 4.06
CA GLY A 86 13.95 20.90 5.51
C GLY A 86 12.62 20.48 6.18
N LYS A 87 11.54 20.32 5.40
CA LYS A 87 10.26 19.81 5.90
C LYS A 87 10.14 18.31 5.62
N PRO A 88 9.78 17.47 6.60
CA PRO A 88 9.60 16.04 6.39
C PRO A 88 8.62 15.73 5.26
N VAL A 89 9.07 14.93 4.29
CA VAL A 89 8.24 14.42 3.19
C VAL A 89 7.70 13.05 3.56
N THR A 90 6.39 12.92 3.66
CA THR A 90 5.71 11.63 3.88
C THR A 90 4.96 11.20 2.63
N ALA A 91 4.78 9.89 2.45
CA ALA A 91 4.09 9.32 1.30
C ALA A 91 3.38 8.02 1.64
N ASN A 92 2.23 7.81 1.02
CA ASN A 92 1.63 6.48 0.93
C ASN A 92 2.40 5.67 -0.12
N LEU A 93 2.56 4.37 0.11
CA LEU A 93 3.20 3.46 -0.84
C LEU A 93 2.23 2.32 -1.18
N ILE A 94 1.93 2.16 -2.46
CA ILE A 94 1.20 1.02 -2.99
C ILE A 94 2.11 0.31 -3.99
N THR A 95 2.31 -1.00 -3.81
CA THR A 95 3.19 -1.76 -4.67
C THR A 95 2.75 -3.21 -4.77
N ALA A 96 3.11 -3.89 -5.87
CA ALA A 96 2.88 -5.33 -6.02
C ALA A 96 4.18 -6.08 -6.30
N LEU A 97 4.24 -7.32 -5.80
CA LEU A 97 5.35 -8.25 -5.99
C LEU A 97 4.80 -9.67 -6.15
N THR A 98 5.57 -10.53 -6.82
CA THR A 98 5.23 -11.95 -6.97
C THR A 98 5.48 -12.71 -5.67
N GLU A 99 4.84 -13.87 -5.53
CA GLU A 99 5.04 -14.74 -4.36
C GLU A 99 6.49 -15.18 -4.19
N SER A 100 7.10 -15.64 -5.28
CA SER A 100 8.50 -16.07 -5.30
C SER A 100 9.44 -14.97 -4.81
N GLU A 101 9.28 -13.76 -5.34
CA GLU A 101 10.22 -12.66 -5.10
C GLU A 101 10.03 -12.06 -3.70
N LEU A 102 8.80 -12.12 -3.16
CA LEU A 102 8.53 -11.82 -1.76
C LEU A 102 9.16 -12.87 -0.84
N GLY A 103 8.97 -14.16 -1.14
CA GLY A 103 9.52 -15.28 -0.37
C GLY A 103 11.04 -15.19 -0.19
N ASP A 104 11.76 -15.00 -1.30
CA ASP A 104 13.23 -14.93 -1.33
C ASP A 104 13.80 -13.78 -0.47
N ARG A 105 13.06 -12.67 -0.34
CA ARG A 105 13.53 -11.44 0.32
C ARG A 105 12.90 -11.20 1.68
N ARG A 106 11.86 -11.95 2.04
CA ARG A 106 11.07 -11.73 3.26
C ARG A 106 11.92 -11.63 4.51
N TYR A 107 12.86 -12.57 4.67
CA TYR A 107 13.75 -12.60 5.84
C TYR A 107 14.59 -11.31 5.94
N LYS A 108 15.22 -10.90 4.83
CA LYS A 108 16.05 -9.69 4.77
C LYS A 108 15.23 -8.42 5.04
N TRP A 109 14.07 -8.29 4.41
CA TRP A 109 13.22 -7.11 4.56
C TRP A 109 12.54 -7.01 5.91
N SER A 110 12.26 -8.16 6.56
CA SER A 110 11.82 -8.18 7.94
C SER A 110 12.88 -7.61 8.88
N ARG A 111 14.15 -7.99 8.69
CA ARG A 111 15.27 -7.46 9.48
C ARG A 111 15.54 -5.97 9.23
N PHE A 112 15.31 -5.52 8.00
CA PHE A 112 15.44 -4.10 7.63
C PHE A 112 14.23 -3.25 8.06
N GLY A 113 13.20 -3.86 8.65
CA GLY A 113 11.99 -3.18 9.08
C GLY A 113 11.09 -2.69 7.94
N PHE A 114 11.33 -3.08 6.69
CA PHE A 114 10.47 -2.68 5.56
C PHE A 114 9.09 -3.35 5.68
N LEU A 115 9.07 -4.65 5.98
CA LEU A 115 7.82 -5.41 6.08
C LEU A 115 6.92 -5.00 7.24
N SER A 116 7.47 -4.38 8.27
CA SER A 116 6.65 -3.92 9.39
C SER A 116 5.95 -2.59 9.11
N ARG A 117 6.34 -1.87 8.04
CA ARG A 117 5.78 -0.59 7.57
C ARG A 117 4.75 -0.74 6.46
N VAL A 118 4.60 -1.95 5.92
CA VAL A 118 3.63 -2.26 4.87
C VAL A 118 2.62 -3.28 5.37
N VAL A 119 1.37 -3.18 4.89
CA VAL A 119 0.34 -4.19 5.13
C VAL A 119 0.36 -5.16 3.95
N PRO A 120 0.86 -6.40 4.10
CA PRO A 120 0.93 -7.34 2.99
C PRO A 120 -0.47 -7.89 2.69
N LEU A 121 -0.94 -7.72 1.45
CA LEU A 121 -2.14 -8.40 0.95
C LEU A 121 -1.72 -9.53 0.03
N THR A 122 -2.00 -10.78 0.41
CA THR A 122 -1.65 -11.96 -0.39
C THR A 122 -2.87 -12.80 -0.73
N PHE A 123 -2.96 -13.15 -2.00
CA PHE A 123 -3.99 -14.00 -2.57
C PHE A 123 -3.47 -14.71 -3.82
N LYS A 124 -4.09 -15.84 -4.13
CA LYS A 124 -3.95 -16.57 -5.40
C LYS A 124 -5.33 -16.72 -6.04
N TYR A 125 -5.37 -16.86 -7.36
CA TYR A 125 -6.63 -17.10 -8.06
C TYR A 125 -7.01 -18.58 -7.94
N GLY A 126 -8.24 -18.86 -7.51
CA GLY A 126 -8.85 -20.18 -7.65
C GLY A 126 -9.17 -20.50 -9.11
N GLU A 127 -9.56 -21.74 -9.40
CA GLU A 127 -9.92 -22.15 -10.77
C GLU A 127 -11.11 -21.36 -11.31
N ASP A 128 -12.13 -21.12 -10.49
CA ASP A 128 -13.32 -20.34 -10.85
C ASP A 128 -12.95 -18.91 -11.23
N THR A 129 -12.16 -18.23 -10.40
CA THR A 129 -11.70 -16.86 -10.65
C THR A 129 -10.78 -16.78 -11.86
N ALA A 130 -9.91 -17.77 -12.07
CA ALA A 130 -9.13 -17.88 -13.29
C ALA A 130 -10.04 -18.06 -14.53
N GLY A 131 -11.12 -18.83 -14.41
CA GLY A 131 -12.14 -18.99 -15.45
C GLY A 131 -12.87 -17.68 -15.78
N LEU A 132 -13.24 -16.91 -14.77
CA LEU A 132 -13.85 -15.57 -14.93
C LEU A 132 -12.89 -14.60 -15.62
N ILE A 133 -11.62 -14.55 -15.18
CA ILE A 133 -10.59 -13.70 -15.81
C ILE A 133 -10.37 -14.09 -17.27
N ARG A 134 -10.29 -15.40 -17.57
CA ARG A 134 -10.15 -15.88 -18.95
C ARG A 134 -11.34 -15.50 -19.81
N SER A 135 -12.56 -15.60 -19.28
CA SER A 135 -13.78 -15.19 -19.98
C SER A 135 -13.78 -13.68 -20.25
N TYR A 136 -13.42 -12.90 -19.22
CA TYR A 136 -13.27 -11.45 -19.31
C TYR A 136 -12.25 -11.00 -20.38
N ILE A 137 -11.11 -11.70 -20.47
CA ILE A 137 -10.10 -11.47 -21.52
C ILE A 137 -10.62 -11.91 -22.90
N LYS A 138 -11.21 -13.10 -22.99
CA LYS A 138 -11.77 -13.66 -24.23
C LYS A 138 -12.81 -12.72 -24.84
N ASP A 139 -13.67 -12.16 -24.01
CA ASP A 139 -14.75 -11.25 -24.41
C ASP A 139 -14.26 -9.80 -24.58
N ARG A 140 -12.96 -9.56 -24.42
CA ARG A 140 -12.29 -8.26 -24.59
C ARG A 140 -12.86 -7.14 -23.72
N LEU A 141 -13.46 -7.50 -22.58
CA LEU A 141 -14.11 -6.56 -21.67
C LEU A 141 -13.12 -5.59 -21.02
N TYR A 142 -11.83 -5.92 -20.97
CA TYR A 142 -10.75 -5.03 -20.51
C TYR A 142 -10.62 -3.73 -21.30
N HIS A 143 -11.13 -3.66 -22.54
CA HIS A 143 -11.17 -2.41 -23.29
C HIS A 143 -12.27 -1.46 -22.81
N GLN A 144 -13.25 -1.96 -22.05
CA GLN A 144 -14.36 -1.20 -21.48
C GLN A 144 -14.07 -0.75 -20.04
N ASP A 145 -12.92 -1.14 -19.49
CA ASP A 145 -12.52 -0.72 -18.15
C ASP A 145 -12.28 0.78 -18.12
N ASN A 146 -13.03 1.45 -17.26
CA ASN A 146 -12.75 2.82 -16.91
C ASN A 146 -11.71 2.88 -15.78
N PRO A 147 -10.88 3.93 -15.75
CA PRO A 147 -10.11 4.28 -14.57
C PRO A 147 -10.98 4.34 -13.34
N TYR A 148 -10.39 3.99 -12.19
CA TYR A 148 -11.03 4.33 -10.93
C TYR A 148 -10.88 5.82 -10.71
N ASP A 149 -12.02 6.50 -10.64
CA ASP A 149 -12.12 7.87 -10.17
C ASP A 149 -12.83 7.87 -8.82
N PHE A 150 -12.23 8.51 -7.83
CA PHE A 150 -12.86 8.78 -6.55
C PHE A 150 -12.41 10.14 -6.04
N GLU A 151 -13.39 10.92 -5.60
CA GLU A 151 -13.15 12.25 -5.07
C GLU A 151 -12.52 12.14 -3.69
N LEU A 152 -11.27 12.60 -3.58
CA LEU A 152 -10.63 12.77 -2.29
C LEU A 152 -11.09 14.08 -1.65
N PRO A 153 -11.28 14.10 -0.32
CA PRO A 153 -11.51 15.34 0.40
C PRO A 153 -10.43 16.38 0.09
N LYS A 154 -10.85 17.61 -0.21
CA LYS A 154 -9.94 18.73 -0.46
C LYS A 154 -9.20 19.15 0.81
N ASP A 155 -9.91 19.08 1.93
CA ASP A 155 -9.41 19.43 3.25
C ASP A 155 -9.15 18.19 4.09
N LYS A 156 -8.32 18.35 5.12
CA LYS A 156 -8.10 17.30 6.11
C LYS A 156 -9.40 17.10 6.88
N ILE A 157 -9.92 15.88 6.82
CA ILE A 157 -11.06 15.45 7.63
C ILE A 157 -10.51 14.79 8.89
N ASP A 158 -10.92 15.28 10.05
CA ASP A 158 -10.72 14.57 11.31
C ASP A 158 -11.81 13.50 11.44
N VAL A 159 -11.40 12.25 11.63
CA VAL A 159 -12.32 11.10 11.68
C VAL A 159 -12.26 10.48 13.06
N ALA A 160 -13.40 10.45 13.75
CA ALA A 160 -13.48 9.84 15.07
C ALA A 160 -13.70 8.32 14.95
N ILE A 161 -13.01 7.57 15.82
CA ILE A 161 -13.26 6.14 16.03
C ILE A 161 -13.91 5.97 17.41
N PRO A 162 -15.15 5.49 17.48
CA PRO A 162 -15.80 5.13 18.75
C PRO A 162 -14.98 4.09 19.55
N PRO A 163 -14.99 4.14 20.90
CA PRO A 163 -14.21 3.21 21.73
C PRO A 163 -14.50 1.73 21.46
N ASP A 164 -15.78 1.38 21.28
CA ASP A 164 -16.24 0.02 20.94
C ASP A 164 -15.63 -0.47 19.62
N VAL A 165 -15.65 0.35 18.56
CA VAL A 165 -15.01 -0.02 17.29
C VAL A 165 -13.49 -0.08 17.43
N SER A 166 -12.89 0.79 18.25
CA SER A 166 -11.44 0.76 18.51
C SER A 166 -11.01 -0.54 19.18
N GLU A 167 -11.79 -1.05 20.13
CA GLU A 167 -11.57 -2.36 20.77
C GLU A 167 -11.67 -3.49 19.74
N MET A 168 -12.70 -3.49 18.90
CA MET A 168 -12.85 -4.48 17.82
C MET A 168 -11.66 -4.48 16.85
N VAL A 169 -11.14 -3.30 16.49
CA VAL A 169 -9.95 -3.16 15.63
C VAL A 169 -8.70 -3.71 16.34
N GLN A 170 -8.57 -3.51 17.65
CA GLN A 170 -7.48 -4.06 18.44
C GLN A 170 -7.52 -5.59 18.48
N GLU A 171 -8.70 -6.19 18.68
CA GLU A 171 -8.89 -7.64 18.62
C GLU A 171 -8.52 -8.19 17.24
N LEU A 172 -8.97 -7.52 16.18
CA LEU A 172 -8.61 -7.87 14.80
C LEU A 172 -7.10 -7.82 14.58
N CYS A 173 -6.41 -6.84 15.16
CA CYS A 173 -4.95 -6.75 15.08
C CYS A 173 -4.28 -8.01 15.62
N PHE A 174 -4.70 -8.53 16.77
CA PHE A 174 -4.13 -9.78 17.32
C PHE A 174 -4.34 -10.97 16.38
N VAL A 175 -5.53 -11.10 15.79
CA VAL A 175 -5.83 -12.14 14.80
C VAL A 175 -4.93 -12.03 13.57
N VAL A 176 -4.74 -10.82 13.05
CA VAL A 176 -3.86 -10.58 11.88
C VAL A 176 -2.40 -10.83 12.22
N MET A 177 -1.93 -10.46 13.41
CA MET A 177 -0.56 -10.72 13.87
C MET A 177 -0.24 -12.21 13.90
N ASP A 178 -1.16 -13.03 14.42
CA ASP A 178 -1.01 -14.49 14.43
C ASP A 178 -0.88 -15.05 12.99
N ARG A 179 -1.74 -14.58 12.06
CA ARG A 179 -1.68 -14.97 10.64
C ARG A 179 -0.35 -14.62 9.97
N LEU A 180 0.23 -13.46 10.32
CA LEU A 180 1.51 -13.01 9.78
C LEU A 180 2.70 -13.76 10.37
N LYS A 181 2.51 -14.53 11.46
CA LYS A 181 3.54 -15.28 12.20
C LYS A 181 4.73 -14.41 12.63
N VAL A 182 4.47 -13.15 12.96
CA VAL A 182 5.51 -12.20 13.31
C VAL A 182 5.85 -12.38 14.79
N LYS A 183 6.83 -13.24 15.06
CA LYS A 183 7.39 -13.39 16.42
C LYS A 183 8.12 -12.09 16.78
N ASN A 184 7.85 -11.54 17.96
CA ASN A 184 8.52 -10.37 18.56
C ASN A 184 8.11 -8.97 18.03
N MET A 185 6.91 -8.78 17.46
CA MET A 185 6.36 -7.43 17.27
C MET A 185 5.19 -7.19 18.21
N LEU A 186 5.12 -5.98 18.78
CA LEU A 186 4.02 -5.56 19.67
C LEU A 186 2.73 -5.19 18.92
N GLY A 187 2.78 -5.10 17.58
CA GLY A 187 1.58 -4.86 16.77
C GLY A 187 1.16 -3.40 16.60
N PHE A 188 1.74 -2.45 17.35
CA PHE A 188 1.31 -1.04 17.35
C PHE A 188 1.18 -0.42 15.95
N ARG A 189 2.15 -0.69 15.05
CA ARG A 189 2.08 -0.15 13.69
C ARG A 189 0.93 -0.76 12.89
N LEU A 190 0.71 -2.06 13.02
CA LEU A 190 -0.39 -2.75 12.36
C LEU A 190 -1.75 -2.27 12.90
N GLN A 191 -1.89 -2.12 14.22
CA GLN A 191 -3.11 -1.58 14.82
C GLN A 191 -3.44 -0.20 14.26
N ARG A 192 -2.45 0.71 14.22
CA ARG A 192 -2.60 2.04 13.61
C ARG A 192 -3.00 1.96 12.14
N GLN A 193 -2.40 1.04 11.36
CA GLN A 193 -2.76 0.85 9.96
C GLN A 193 -4.21 0.36 9.79
N LEU A 194 -4.67 -0.58 10.62
CA LEU A 194 -6.05 -1.07 10.60
C LEU A 194 -7.05 0.03 11.01
N GLN A 195 -6.72 0.85 12.01
CA GLN A 195 -7.51 2.02 12.39
C GLN A 195 -7.62 3.01 11.22
N VAL A 196 -6.51 3.35 10.57
CA VAL A 196 -6.50 4.24 9.39
C VAL A 196 -7.32 3.67 8.24
N LEU A 197 -7.28 2.36 7.98
CA LEU A 197 -8.13 1.73 6.97
C LEU A 197 -9.62 1.85 7.33
N THR A 198 -9.97 1.72 8.60
CA THR A 198 -11.35 1.87 9.07
C THR A 198 -11.83 3.32 8.93
N MET A 199 -10.98 4.30 9.26
CA MET A 199 -11.24 5.72 9.03
C MET A 199 -11.37 6.04 7.53
N ALA A 200 -10.55 5.42 6.69
CA ALA A 200 -10.61 5.58 5.24
C ALA A 200 -11.93 5.06 4.67
N SER A 201 -12.46 3.95 5.20
CA SER A 201 -13.81 3.45 4.87
C SER A 201 -14.90 4.47 5.22
N ALA A 202 -14.81 5.10 6.41
CA ALA A 202 -15.76 6.15 6.78
C ALA A 202 -15.70 7.33 5.81
N ILE A 203 -14.50 7.78 5.44
CA ILE A 203 -14.29 8.87 4.46
C ILE A 203 -14.85 8.49 3.09
N SER A 204 -14.61 7.27 2.60
CA SER A 204 -15.14 6.84 1.29
C SER A 204 -16.67 6.80 1.26
N ASN A 205 -17.31 6.70 2.42
CA ASN A 205 -18.75 6.78 2.60
C ASN A 205 -19.25 8.19 2.97
N GLY A 206 -18.41 9.23 2.84
CA GLY A 206 -18.78 10.62 3.12
C GLY A 206 -19.00 10.93 4.60
N ARG A 207 -18.44 10.12 5.51
CA ARG A 207 -18.59 10.26 6.97
C ARG A 207 -17.27 10.63 7.64
N ASN A 208 -17.37 11.26 8.80
CA ASN A 208 -16.26 11.58 9.70
C ASN A 208 -16.34 10.80 11.03
N LEU A 209 -17.23 9.81 11.11
CA LEU A 209 -17.39 8.93 12.26
C LEU A 209 -17.44 7.49 11.76
N VAL A 210 -16.53 6.67 12.29
CA VAL A 210 -16.49 5.23 12.02
C VAL A 210 -17.67 4.54 12.66
N ASN A 211 -18.24 3.54 11.96
CA ASN A 211 -19.28 2.66 12.50
C ASN A 211 -18.91 1.17 12.30
N SER A 212 -19.77 0.26 12.76
CA SER A 212 -19.54 -1.18 12.64
C SER A 212 -19.43 -1.67 11.20
N SER A 213 -20.08 -1.02 10.22
CA SER A 213 -19.96 -1.42 8.81
C SER A 213 -18.57 -1.15 8.23
N ASP A 214 -17.90 -0.07 8.67
CA ASP A 214 -16.51 0.20 8.29
C ASP A 214 -15.56 -0.86 8.84
N PHE A 215 -15.79 -1.29 10.08
CA PHE A 215 -15.04 -2.37 10.70
C PHE A 215 -15.22 -3.70 9.95
N GLU A 216 -16.46 -4.08 9.63
CA GLU A 216 -16.71 -5.33 8.92
C GLU A 216 -16.05 -5.34 7.53
N ALA A 217 -16.06 -4.22 6.80
CA ALA A 217 -15.34 -4.09 5.54
C ALA A 217 -13.83 -4.32 5.70
N VAL A 218 -13.21 -3.70 6.72
CA VAL A 218 -11.77 -3.90 7.01
C VAL A 218 -11.48 -5.32 7.46
N LYS A 219 -12.38 -5.95 8.24
CA LYS A 219 -12.28 -7.33 8.69
C LYS A 219 -12.34 -8.32 7.53
N GLU A 220 -13.19 -8.09 6.53
CA GLU A 220 -13.21 -8.90 5.30
C GLU A 220 -11.87 -8.80 4.55
N ILE A 221 -11.37 -7.59 4.34
CA ILE A 221 -10.06 -7.35 3.70
C ILE A 221 -8.93 -8.00 4.52
N SER A 222 -9.03 -7.98 5.85
CA SER A 222 -8.03 -8.56 6.76
C SER A 222 -7.80 -10.06 6.54
N ALA A 223 -8.77 -10.77 5.95
CA ALA A 223 -8.63 -12.17 5.60
C ALA A 223 -7.46 -12.40 4.63
N PHE A 224 -7.12 -11.39 3.83
CA PHE A 224 -6.00 -11.39 2.88
C PHE A 224 -4.70 -10.80 3.45
N ILE A 225 -4.73 -10.27 4.68
CA ILE A 225 -3.51 -9.81 5.38
C ILE A 225 -2.81 -11.02 5.98
N ASN A 226 -2.05 -11.72 5.16
CA ASN A 226 -1.33 -12.94 5.51
C ASN A 226 -0.17 -13.20 4.53
N TYR A 227 0.53 -14.33 4.70
CA TYR A 227 1.55 -14.84 3.76
C TYR A 227 1.23 -16.26 3.27
N LYS A 228 -0.05 -16.64 3.29
CA LYS A 228 -0.57 -17.98 2.92
C LYS A 228 -1.27 -18.00 1.56
N TYR A 229 -1.44 -16.85 0.90
CA TYR A 229 -2.06 -16.74 -0.43
C TYR A 229 -3.41 -17.46 -0.49
N LYS A 230 -4.36 -16.97 0.30
CA LYS A 230 -5.75 -17.47 0.28
C LYS A 230 -6.32 -17.33 -1.14
N GLU A 231 -7.13 -18.30 -1.56
CA GLU A 231 -7.82 -18.24 -2.84
C GLU A 231 -8.88 -17.14 -2.83
N ILE A 232 -8.92 -16.40 -3.94
CA ILE A 232 -10.04 -15.55 -4.36
C ILE A 232 -10.64 -16.10 -5.64
#